data_AF-A0A093BEJ5-F1
#
_entry.id   AF-A0A093BEJ5-F1
#
_cell.length_a   1.000
_cell.length_b   1.000
_cell.length_c   1.000
_cell.angle_alpha   90.00
_cell.angle_beta   90.00
_cell.angle_gamma   90.00
#
_symmetry.space_group_name_H-M   'P 1'
#
loop_
_entity.id
_entity.type
_entity.pdbx_description
1 polymer ?
#
loop_
_entity_poly.entity_id
_entity_poly.type
_entity_poly.pdbx_seq_one_letter_code
_entity_poly.pdbx_strand_id
1 'polypeptide(L)'
;SMVSADFCTAATLISTGAVLGRVNPIQMLLLTLLGVTLFTLNEYILLSLMGVSDNGGSLTVHTFGAYFGLMVSRILHQPHVGKRQEEQDREHHPDVFAVVGTIYLWIFWPSFTSTTRAHDPAEPWAVPNTYFSLASSTLATFVLCPLLQEEGTLRMVQLQDATLAGAAVMGMAGEMLVTPFGALTAGFLAGLIPPLGFRFLRPVLSSRLKIQDTCGVHNVHGLPGLLGALLGTLLAALATADAYGGR
;
A
#
# COMPACT_ATOMS: atom_id res chain seq x y z
N SER A 1 -5.01 16.87 13.41
CA SER A 1 -5.42 16.11 14.62
C SER A 1 -4.39 15.01 14.88
N MET A 2 -4.52 14.20 15.95
CA MET A 2 -3.65 13.03 16.13
C MET A 2 -3.83 12.02 14.98
N VAL A 3 -5.06 11.80 14.54
CA VAL A 3 -5.38 10.91 13.41
C VAL A 3 -4.65 11.33 12.12
N SER A 4 -4.68 12.61 11.75
CA SER A 4 -3.94 13.10 10.57
C SER A 4 -2.42 12.92 10.70
N ALA A 5 -1.88 13.08 11.92
CA ALA A 5 -0.47 12.85 12.18
C ALA A 5 -0.09 11.36 12.00
N ASP A 6 -0.98 10.44 12.37
CA ASP A 6 -0.79 9.00 12.16
C ASP A 6 -0.84 8.62 10.68
N PHE A 7 -1.71 9.24 9.87
CA PHE A 7 -1.71 9.07 8.40
C PHE A 7 -0.39 9.55 7.77
N CYS A 8 0.11 10.72 8.18
CA CYS A 8 1.40 11.25 7.74
C CYS A 8 2.57 10.33 8.17
N THR A 9 2.49 9.79 9.38
CA THR A 9 3.47 8.82 9.91
C THR A 9 3.44 7.54 9.09
N ALA A 10 2.26 7.02 8.75
CA ALA A 10 2.11 5.84 7.90
C ALA A 10 2.78 6.06 6.53
N ALA A 11 2.54 7.19 5.88
CA ALA A 11 3.18 7.52 4.60
C ALA A 11 4.72 7.59 4.73
N THR A 12 5.21 8.12 5.84
CA THR A 12 6.65 8.20 6.15
C THR A 12 7.26 6.83 6.42
N LEU A 13 6.54 5.92 7.09
CA LEU A 13 6.97 4.54 7.33
C LEU A 13 7.01 3.73 6.02
N ILE A 14 6.02 3.92 5.14
CA ILE A 14 6.05 3.35 3.78
C ILE A 14 7.31 3.85 3.05
N SER A 15 7.60 5.15 3.12
CA SER A 15 8.78 5.73 2.49
C SER A 15 10.09 5.16 3.06
N THR A 16 10.12 4.92 4.36
CA THR A 16 11.23 4.29 5.07
C THR A 16 11.48 2.87 4.57
N GLY A 17 10.42 2.11 4.29
CA GLY A 17 10.52 0.76 3.71
C GLY A 17 11.27 0.71 2.37
N ALA A 18 11.25 1.78 1.57
CA ALA A 18 12.03 1.83 0.32
C ALA A 18 13.54 1.90 0.56
N VAL A 19 13.99 2.45 1.68
CA VAL A 19 15.40 2.73 1.98
C VAL A 19 15.95 1.96 3.18
N LEU A 20 15.13 1.12 3.79
CA LEU A 20 15.48 0.35 4.99
C LEU A 20 16.79 -0.42 4.80
N GLY A 21 17.65 -0.38 5.82
CA GLY A 21 18.97 -1.02 5.82
C GLY A 21 20.06 -0.32 5.00
N ARG A 22 19.74 0.77 4.28
CA ARG A 22 20.70 1.48 3.40
C ARG A 22 21.02 2.91 3.83
N VAL A 23 20.33 3.41 4.86
CA VAL A 23 20.43 4.77 5.36
C VAL A 23 20.69 4.79 6.86
N ASN A 24 21.39 5.82 7.34
CA ASN A 24 21.67 6.00 8.77
C ASN A 24 20.56 6.78 9.50
N PRO A 25 20.55 6.83 10.84
CA PRO A 25 19.50 7.52 11.59
C PRO A 25 19.33 9.01 11.27
N ILE A 26 20.42 9.72 10.91
CA ILE A 26 20.35 11.14 10.53
C ILE A 26 19.66 11.29 9.17
N GLN A 27 20.01 10.44 8.21
CA GLN A 27 19.34 10.40 6.90
C GLN A 27 17.86 10.03 7.07
N MET A 28 17.51 9.19 8.05
CA MET A 28 16.12 8.90 8.36
C MET A 28 15.38 10.09 8.94
N LEU A 29 16.00 10.85 9.84
CA LEU A 29 15.42 12.10 10.34
C LEU A 29 15.17 13.10 9.20
N LEU A 30 16.11 13.22 8.25
CA LEU A 30 15.96 14.09 7.08
C LEU A 30 14.85 13.61 6.13
N LEU A 31 14.74 12.29 5.89
CA LEU A 31 13.65 11.72 5.12
C LEU A 31 12.30 12.05 5.76
N THR A 32 12.18 11.87 7.08
CA THR A 32 10.96 12.20 7.83
C THR A 32 10.63 13.68 7.76
N LEU A 33 11.59 14.57 7.99
CA LEU A 33 11.36 16.02 7.97
C LEU A 33 10.84 16.50 6.60
N LEU A 34 11.47 16.02 5.53
CA LEU A 34 11.04 16.34 4.17
C LEU A 34 9.71 15.67 3.82
N GLY A 35 9.56 14.40 4.19
CA GLY A 35 8.37 13.59 3.94
C GLY A 35 7.12 14.20 4.58
N VAL A 36 7.19 14.60 5.86
CA VAL A 36 6.08 15.25 6.57
C VAL A 36 5.69 16.58 5.92
N THR A 37 6.68 17.38 5.50
CA THR A 37 6.42 18.67 4.85
C THR A 37 5.71 18.49 3.51
N LEU A 38 6.21 17.58 2.67
CA LEU A 38 5.63 17.30 1.36
C LEU A 38 4.29 16.57 1.46
N PHE A 39 4.11 15.68 2.44
CA PHE A 39 2.85 15.01 2.72
C PHE A 39 1.77 16.04 3.04
N THR A 40 2.03 16.93 4.01
CA THR A 40 1.06 17.94 4.44
C THR A 40 0.67 18.87 3.29
N LEU A 41 1.64 19.27 2.45
CA LEU A 41 1.37 20.09 1.27
C LEU A 41 0.49 19.33 0.25
N ASN A 42 0.84 18.08 -0.04
CA ASN A 42 0.09 17.24 -0.98
C ASN A 42 -1.34 16.97 -0.50
N GLU A 43 -1.50 16.64 0.78
CA GLU A 43 -2.80 16.43 1.44
C GLU A 43 -3.67 17.70 1.36
N TYR A 44 -3.09 18.88 1.66
CA TYR A 44 -3.81 20.15 1.56
C TYR A 44 -4.29 20.43 0.12
N ILE A 45 -3.41 20.24 -0.88
CA ILE A 45 -3.78 20.45 -2.28
C ILE A 45 -4.91 19.50 -2.70
N LEU A 46 -4.77 18.20 -2.43
CA LEU A 46 -5.73 17.20 -2.89
C LEU A 46 -7.07 17.32 -2.15
N LEU A 47 -7.05 17.34 -0.83
CA LEU A 47 -8.28 17.26 -0.04
C LEU A 47 -8.96 18.63 0.09
N SER A 48 -8.20 19.71 0.28
CA SER A 48 -8.78 21.03 0.53
C SER A 48 -8.98 21.88 -0.73
N LEU A 49 -8.06 21.83 -1.69
CA LEU A 49 -8.15 22.67 -2.90
C LEU A 49 -8.85 21.95 -4.06
N MET A 50 -8.60 20.65 -4.24
CA MET A 50 -9.17 19.86 -5.33
C MET A 50 -10.44 19.09 -4.94
N GLY A 51 -10.76 18.99 -3.64
CA GLY A 51 -11.95 18.28 -3.15
C GLY A 51 -11.92 16.77 -3.38
N VAL A 52 -10.72 16.17 -3.44
CA VAL A 52 -10.54 14.73 -3.60
C VAL A 52 -11.00 14.01 -2.33
N SER A 53 -11.85 12.99 -2.47
CA SER A 53 -12.22 12.08 -1.36
C SER A 53 -11.26 10.89 -1.35
N ASP A 54 -10.34 10.85 -0.40
CA ASP A 54 -9.32 9.79 -0.24
C ASP A 54 -9.15 9.40 1.23
N ASN A 55 -10.25 9.08 1.89
CA ASN A 55 -10.31 8.96 3.36
C ASN A 55 -9.40 7.87 3.95
N GLY A 56 -9.20 6.76 3.25
CA GLY A 56 -8.26 5.71 3.65
C GLY A 56 -6.88 5.80 2.98
N GLY A 57 -6.61 6.85 2.21
CA GLY A 57 -5.26 7.23 1.80
C GLY A 57 -4.63 6.42 0.65
N SER A 58 -5.39 5.94 -0.33
CA SER A 58 -4.81 5.29 -1.52
C SER A 58 -3.83 6.23 -2.24
N LEU A 59 -4.19 7.51 -2.36
CA LEU A 59 -3.40 8.51 -3.05
C LEU A 59 -2.44 9.24 -2.08
N THR A 60 -3.01 9.81 -1.01
CA THR A 60 -2.32 10.69 -0.06
C THR A 60 -1.30 9.94 0.82
N VAL A 61 -1.55 8.66 1.14
CA VAL A 61 -0.68 7.87 2.03
C VAL A 61 0.14 6.85 1.25
N HIS A 62 -0.54 5.92 0.56
CA HIS A 62 0.09 4.78 -0.07
C HIS A 62 0.88 5.16 -1.32
N THR A 63 0.23 5.82 -2.26
CA THR A 63 0.88 6.27 -3.51
C THR A 63 1.98 7.27 -3.19
N PHE A 64 1.68 8.32 -2.40
CA PHE A 64 2.68 9.30 -1.99
C PHE A 64 3.88 8.64 -1.28
N GLY A 65 3.65 7.86 -0.23
CA GLY A 65 4.72 7.27 0.57
C GLY A 65 5.60 6.32 -0.24
N ALA A 66 4.98 5.50 -1.10
CA ALA A 66 5.73 4.59 -1.97
C ALA A 66 6.63 5.36 -2.94
N TYR A 67 6.07 6.29 -3.71
CA TYR A 67 6.86 6.97 -4.76
C TYR A 67 7.83 8.02 -4.21
N PHE A 68 7.52 8.66 -3.08
CA PHE A 68 8.49 9.49 -2.37
C PHE A 68 9.68 8.64 -1.89
N GLY A 69 9.42 7.52 -1.20
CA GLY A 69 10.47 6.59 -0.76
C GLY A 69 11.31 6.03 -1.92
N LEU A 70 10.67 5.61 -3.01
CA LEU A 70 11.36 5.09 -4.20
C LEU A 70 12.23 6.17 -4.87
N MET A 71 11.79 7.43 -4.89
CA MET A 71 12.60 8.52 -5.42
C MET A 71 13.82 8.79 -4.53
N VAL A 72 13.66 8.77 -3.20
CA VAL A 72 14.80 8.89 -2.28
C VAL A 72 15.75 7.69 -2.46
N SER A 73 15.21 6.48 -2.56
CA SER A 73 15.97 5.26 -2.84
C SER A 73 16.80 5.36 -4.13
N ARG A 74 16.21 5.96 -5.17
CA ARG A 74 16.87 6.19 -6.47
C ARG A 74 18.02 7.19 -6.39
N ILE A 75 17.86 8.24 -5.60
CA ILE A 75 18.90 9.25 -5.36
C ILE A 75 20.06 8.60 -4.57
N LEU A 76 19.73 7.75 -3.60
CA LEU A 76 20.68 7.04 -2.75
C LEU A 76 21.11 5.67 -3.30
N HIS A 77 21.06 5.48 -4.61
CA HIS A 77 21.38 4.21 -5.24
C HIS A 77 22.82 3.74 -4.92
N GLN A 78 22.98 2.50 -4.47
CA GLN A 78 24.29 1.91 -4.13
C GLN A 78 24.62 0.73 -5.07
N PRO A 79 25.57 0.88 -6.02
CA PRO A 79 25.80 -0.10 -7.10
C PRO A 79 26.13 -1.53 -6.64
N HIS A 80 26.76 -1.69 -5.47
CA HIS A 80 27.30 -2.95 -5.00
C HIS A 80 26.40 -3.70 -4.00
N VAL A 81 25.29 -3.10 -3.57
CA VAL A 81 24.42 -3.67 -2.52
C VAL A 81 23.37 -4.64 -3.09
N GLY A 82 22.97 -4.48 -4.36
CA GLY A 82 21.90 -5.29 -4.96
C GLY A 82 22.16 -6.80 -4.96
N LYS A 83 23.41 -7.24 -5.16
CA LYS A 83 23.76 -8.67 -5.18
C LYS A 83 23.65 -9.33 -3.80
N ARG A 84 24.06 -8.62 -2.76
CA ARG A 84 24.05 -9.12 -1.38
C ARG A 84 22.62 -9.25 -0.84
N GLN A 85 21.72 -8.36 -1.28
CA GLN A 85 20.31 -8.40 -0.92
C GLN A 85 19.56 -9.56 -1.60
N GLU A 86 19.86 -9.86 -2.87
CA GLU A 86 19.32 -11.03 -3.56
C GLU A 86 19.75 -12.37 -2.93
N GLU A 87 20.95 -12.41 -2.36
CA GLU A 87 21.46 -13.55 -1.59
C GLU A 87 20.75 -13.68 -0.22
N GLN A 88 20.51 -12.56 0.47
CA GLN A 88 19.81 -12.54 1.75
C GLN A 88 18.32 -12.91 1.63
N ASP A 89 17.63 -12.46 0.57
CA ASP A 89 16.22 -12.80 0.30
C ASP A 89 16.04 -14.30 -0.05
N ARG A 90 17.13 -15.02 -0.36
CA ARG A 90 17.11 -16.47 -0.59
C ARG A 90 17.22 -17.29 0.69
N GLU A 91 17.80 -16.73 1.76
CA GLU A 91 17.90 -17.41 3.05
C GLU A 91 16.53 -17.42 3.76
N HIS A 92 15.92 -18.60 3.80
CA HIS A 92 14.60 -18.83 4.41
C HIS A 92 14.68 -18.84 5.94
N HIS A 93 14.64 -17.65 6.56
CA HIS A 93 14.32 -17.54 7.98
C HIS A 93 12.95 -16.88 8.17
N PRO A 94 11.95 -17.58 8.72
CA PRO A 94 10.66 -16.97 9.03
C PRO A 94 10.84 -15.93 10.15
N ASP A 95 10.64 -14.65 9.81
CA ASP A 95 10.66 -13.55 10.77
C ASP A 95 9.29 -13.46 11.47
N VAL A 96 9.19 -14.10 12.64
CA VAL A 96 7.98 -14.10 13.46
C VAL A 96 7.53 -12.68 13.83
N PHE A 97 8.46 -11.74 14.04
CA PHE A 97 8.11 -10.36 14.38
C PHE A 97 7.45 -9.64 13.21
N ALA A 98 7.95 -9.86 12.00
CA ALA A 98 7.31 -9.35 10.79
C ALA A 98 5.87 -9.89 10.65
N VAL A 99 5.64 -11.17 10.96
CA VAL A 99 4.29 -11.79 10.91
C VAL A 99 3.34 -11.14 11.91
N VAL A 100 3.81 -10.91 13.14
CA VAL A 100 3.02 -10.20 14.15
C VAL A 100 2.64 -8.80 13.64
N GLY A 101 3.60 -8.06 13.08
CA GLY A 101 3.34 -6.76 12.47
C GLY A 101 2.26 -6.83 11.38
N THR A 102 2.35 -7.79 10.46
CA THR A 102 1.34 -8.02 9.42
C THR A 102 -0.05 -8.27 10.00
N ILE A 103 -0.17 -9.11 11.04
CA ILE A 103 -1.47 -9.41 11.66
C ILE A 103 -2.10 -8.16 12.28
N TYR A 104 -1.31 -7.34 12.99
CA TYR A 104 -1.80 -6.08 13.56
C TYR A 104 -2.28 -5.13 12.48
N LEU A 105 -1.49 -4.96 11.41
CA LEU A 105 -1.88 -4.16 10.26
C LEU A 105 -3.18 -4.67 9.65
N TRP A 106 -3.29 -5.98 9.40
CA TRP A 106 -4.44 -6.60 8.76
C TRP A 106 -5.73 -6.41 9.59
N ILE A 107 -5.68 -6.62 10.90
CA ILE A 107 -6.85 -6.52 11.80
C ILE A 107 -7.30 -5.07 11.97
N PHE A 108 -6.37 -4.12 12.07
CA PHE A 108 -6.69 -2.72 12.36
C PHE A 108 -6.88 -1.85 11.11
N TRP A 109 -6.57 -2.35 9.91
CA TRP A 109 -6.73 -1.58 8.67
C TRP A 109 -8.15 -1.08 8.40
N PRO A 110 -9.22 -1.85 8.64
CA PRO A 110 -10.59 -1.35 8.44
C PRO A 110 -10.88 -0.09 9.28
N SER A 111 -10.32 0.00 10.49
CA SER A 111 -10.39 1.21 11.31
C SER A 111 -9.60 2.35 10.67
N PHE A 112 -8.37 2.11 10.24
CA PHE A 112 -7.54 3.11 9.53
C PHE A 112 -8.32 3.77 8.38
N THR A 113 -8.98 2.97 7.54
CA THR A 113 -9.73 3.46 6.36
C THR A 113 -11.03 4.20 6.66
N SER A 114 -11.57 4.09 7.88
CA SER A 114 -12.88 4.68 8.26
C SER A 114 -12.78 5.80 9.29
N THR A 115 -11.59 6.05 9.85
CA THR A 115 -11.39 6.98 10.97
C THR A 115 -11.83 8.42 10.67
N THR A 116 -11.63 8.92 9.46
CA THR A 116 -11.97 10.32 9.11
C THR A 116 -13.47 10.57 8.97
N ARG A 117 -14.29 9.52 8.89
CA ARG A 117 -15.76 9.59 8.79
C ARG A 117 -16.49 8.84 9.90
N ALA A 118 -15.84 8.56 11.03
CA ALA A 118 -16.41 7.78 12.14
C ALA A 118 -17.73 8.35 12.73
N HIS A 119 -18.08 9.61 12.43
CA HIS A 119 -19.30 10.27 12.86
C HIS A 119 -20.36 10.44 11.76
N ASP A 120 -20.11 9.94 10.55
CA ASP A 120 -21.03 10.03 9.42
C ASP A 120 -21.86 8.73 9.31
N PRO A 121 -23.17 8.74 9.65
CA PRO A 121 -24.03 7.55 9.55
C PRO A 121 -24.24 7.07 8.10
N ALA A 122 -23.77 7.82 7.09
CA ALA A 122 -23.99 7.56 5.67
C ALA A 122 -23.05 6.50 5.05
N GLU A 123 -22.05 5.96 5.77
CA GLU A 123 -21.08 5.05 5.15
C GLU A 123 -20.86 3.70 5.85
N PRO A 124 -21.76 2.72 5.64
CA PRO A 124 -21.57 1.37 6.13
C PRO A 124 -20.53 0.55 5.36
N TRP A 125 -19.91 1.09 4.30
CA TRP A 125 -19.16 0.30 3.31
C TRP A 125 -17.64 0.29 3.48
N ALA A 126 -17.02 1.35 4.02
CA ALA A 126 -15.56 1.44 4.12
C ALA A 126 -14.95 0.27 4.92
N VAL A 127 -15.49 -0.01 6.12
CA VAL A 127 -15.04 -1.12 6.98
C VAL A 127 -15.21 -2.49 6.31
N PRO A 128 -16.42 -2.91 5.88
CA PRO A 128 -16.60 -4.23 5.27
C PRO A 128 -15.87 -4.37 3.92
N ASN A 129 -15.80 -3.32 3.09
CA ASN A 129 -15.06 -3.39 1.83
C ASN A 129 -13.56 -3.56 2.06
N THR A 130 -12.97 -2.85 3.04
CA THR A 130 -11.58 -3.06 3.44
C THR A 130 -11.37 -4.51 3.89
N TYR A 131 -12.27 -5.06 4.71
CA TYR A 131 -12.18 -6.45 5.15
C TYR A 131 -12.26 -7.46 4.00
N PHE A 132 -13.24 -7.31 3.09
CA PHE A 132 -13.40 -8.18 1.93
C PHE A 132 -12.21 -8.10 0.97
N SER A 133 -11.70 -6.89 0.73
CA SER A 133 -10.51 -6.68 -0.09
C SER A 133 -9.28 -7.36 0.52
N LEU A 134 -9.04 -7.18 1.81
CA LEU A 134 -7.94 -7.83 2.53
C LEU A 134 -8.04 -9.37 2.48
N ALA A 135 -9.23 -9.93 2.71
CA ALA A 135 -9.45 -11.37 2.67
C ALA A 135 -9.20 -11.96 1.27
N SER A 136 -9.72 -11.30 0.23
CA SER A 136 -9.52 -11.73 -1.16
C SER A 136 -8.07 -11.54 -1.64
N SER A 137 -7.39 -10.48 -1.19
CA SER A 137 -5.97 -10.23 -1.44
C SER A 137 -5.08 -11.33 -0.85
N THR A 138 -5.38 -11.75 0.39
CA THR A 138 -4.73 -12.90 1.02
C THR A 138 -4.95 -14.18 0.19
N LEU A 139 -6.19 -14.46 -0.24
CA LEU A 139 -6.53 -15.64 -1.03
C LEU A 139 -5.81 -15.68 -2.38
N ALA A 140 -5.68 -14.53 -3.06
CA ALA A 140 -4.99 -14.42 -4.34
C ALA A 140 -3.56 -14.97 -4.30
N THR A 141 -2.86 -14.76 -3.18
CA THR A 141 -1.49 -15.28 -2.98
C THR A 141 -1.45 -16.79 -2.95
N PHE A 142 -2.39 -17.42 -2.25
CA PHE A 142 -2.49 -18.88 -2.19
C PHE A 142 -2.83 -19.49 -3.55
N VAL A 143 -3.65 -18.82 -4.35
CA VAL A 143 -3.98 -19.24 -5.72
C VAL A 143 -2.76 -19.14 -6.65
N LEU A 144 -1.97 -18.06 -6.51
CA LEU A 144 -0.85 -17.80 -7.41
C LEU A 144 0.43 -18.55 -7.03
N CYS A 145 0.55 -18.95 -5.76
CA CYS A 145 1.74 -19.63 -5.23
C CYS A 145 2.13 -20.90 -6.01
N PRO A 146 1.22 -21.85 -6.30
CA PRO A 146 1.55 -23.04 -7.11
C PRO A 146 1.91 -22.73 -8.57
N LEU A 147 1.52 -21.57 -9.09
CA LEU A 147 1.73 -21.19 -10.49
C LEU A 147 3.08 -20.50 -10.72
N LEU A 148 3.61 -19.82 -9.69
CA LEU A 148 4.84 -19.02 -9.81
C LEU A 148 6.06 -19.63 -9.13
N GLN A 149 5.87 -20.57 -8.21
CA GLN A 149 6.94 -21.22 -7.44
C GLN A 149 7.17 -22.62 -8.00
N GLU A 150 8.40 -22.92 -8.48
CA GLU A 150 8.74 -24.24 -9.04
C GLU A 150 8.52 -25.39 -8.04
N GLU A 151 8.67 -25.12 -6.73
CA GLU A 151 8.45 -26.10 -5.66
C GLU A 151 7.06 -25.99 -5.02
N GLY A 152 6.21 -25.04 -5.46
CA GLY A 152 4.92 -24.76 -4.85
C GLY A 152 4.99 -24.21 -3.41
N THR A 153 6.18 -23.86 -2.91
CA THR A 153 6.40 -23.39 -1.54
C THR A 153 6.05 -21.91 -1.40
N LEU A 154 5.26 -21.59 -0.38
CA LEU A 154 4.82 -20.23 -0.11
C LEU A 154 5.90 -19.46 0.65
N ARG A 155 6.43 -18.39 0.04
CA ARG A 155 7.37 -17.48 0.70
C ARG A 155 6.62 -16.53 1.63
N MET A 156 6.95 -16.56 2.92
CA MET A 156 6.24 -15.80 3.95
C MET A 156 6.21 -14.29 3.67
N VAL A 157 7.32 -13.72 3.20
CA VAL A 157 7.41 -12.28 2.83
C VAL A 157 6.37 -11.91 1.77
N GLN A 158 6.20 -12.75 0.75
CA GLN A 158 5.22 -12.48 -0.31
C GLN A 158 3.78 -12.56 0.20
N LEU A 159 3.51 -13.46 1.16
CA LEU A 159 2.20 -13.52 1.81
C LEU A 159 1.95 -12.30 2.68
N GLN A 160 2.92 -11.89 3.49
CA GLN A 160 2.80 -10.69 4.31
C GLN A 160 2.45 -9.46 3.47
N ASP A 161 3.19 -9.26 2.39
CA ASP A 161 3.01 -8.14 1.46
C ASP A 161 1.67 -8.20 0.71
N ALA A 162 1.32 -9.37 0.19
CA ALA A 162 0.07 -9.55 -0.55
C ALA A 162 -1.17 -9.49 0.33
N THR A 163 -1.10 -9.90 1.61
CA THR A 163 -2.25 -9.76 2.52
C THR A 163 -2.62 -8.29 2.78
N LEU A 164 -1.67 -7.35 2.62
CA LEU A 164 -1.85 -5.92 2.88
C LEU A 164 -2.08 -5.09 1.60
N ALA A 165 -1.83 -5.64 0.40
CA ALA A 165 -2.05 -4.91 -0.86
C ALA A 165 -3.52 -4.47 -1.05
N GLY A 166 -4.48 -5.33 -0.68
CA GLY A 166 -5.91 -5.00 -0.75
C GLY A 166 -6.31 -3.80 0.11
N ALA A 167 -5.57 -3.50 1.17
CA ALA A 167 -5.80 -2.35 2.03
C ALA A 167 -5.51 -1.03 1.29
N ALA A 168 -4.39 -0.98 0.56
CA ALA A 168 -4.00 0.21 -0.20
C ALA A 168 -4.97 0.53 -1.36
N VAL A 169 -5.62 -0.47 -1.96
CA VAL A 169 -6.67 -0.23 -2.98
C VAL A 169 -7.95 0.34 -2.37
N MET A 170 -8.33 -0.10 -1.16
CA MET A 170 -9.56 0.33 -0.50
C MET A 170 -9.45 1.70 0.17
N GLY A 171 -8.27 2.33 0.18
CA GLY A 171 -8.10 3.66 0.76
C GLY A 171 -9.07 4.70 0.19
N MET A 172 -9.12 4.82 -1.14
CA MET A 172 -10.07 5.70 -1.83
C MET A 172 -11.36 4.98 -2.21
N ALA A 173 -11.24 3.78 -2.77
CA ALA A 173 -12.38 3.07 -3.34
C ALA A 173 -13.31 2.44 -2.29
N GLY A 174 -12.82 2.20 -1.07
CA GLY A 174 -13.52 1.41 -0.06
C GLY A 174 -14.83 2.04 0.40
N GLU A 175 -14.89 3.36 0.50
CA GLU A 175 -16.13 4.07 0.85
C GLU A 175 -17.12 4.17 -0.32
N MET A 176 -16.57 4.31 -1.53
CA MET A 176 -17.33 4.52 -2.75
C MET A 176 -17.98 3.24 -3.28
N LEU A 177 -17.40 2.08 -2.99
CA LEU A 177 -17.94 0.80 -3.46
C LEU A 177 -19.22 0.43 -2.71
N VAL A 178 -20.36 0.48 -3.40
CA VAL A 178 -21.67 0.12 -2.83
C VAL A 178 -22.01 -1.37 -2.91
N THR A 179 -21.03 -2.22 -3.28
CA THR A 179 -21.22 -3.67 -3.35
C THR A 179 -19.98 -4.41 -2.84
N PRO A 180 -20.14 -5.55 -2.12
CA PRO A 180 -19.03 -6.32 -1.60
C PRO A 180 -18.21 -7.01 -2.71
N PHE A 181 -18.84 -7.32 -3.84
CA PHE A 181 -18.18 -8.00 -4.96
C PHE A 181 -17.10 -7.12 -5.62
N GLY A 182 -17.32 -5.81 -5.68
CA GLY A 182 -16.31 -4.87 -6.16
C GLY A 182 -15.06 -4.90 -5.29
N ALA A 183 -15.23 -4.91 -3.96
CA ALA A 183 -14.13 -4.98 -3.02
C ALA A 183 -13.37 -6.32 -3.08
N LEU A 184 -14.10 -7.45 -3.18
CA LEU A 184 -13.50 -8.78 -3.37
C LEU A 184 -12.68 -8.87 -4.66
N THR A 185 -13.21 -8.33 -5.76
CA THR A 185 -12.54 -8.37 -7.06
C THR A 185 -11.28 -7.50 -7.04
N ALA A 186 -11.40 -6.26 -6.55
CA ALA A 186 -10.30 -5.33 -6.46
C ALA A 186 -9.19 -5.85 -5.52
N GLY A 187 -9.56 -6.39 -4.36
CA GLY A 187 -8.62 -7.00 -3.42
C GLY A 187 -7.92 -8.22 -3.97
N PHE A 188 -8.65 -9.13 -4.65
CA PHE A 188 -8.04 -10.28 -5.31
C PHE A 188 -6.99 -9.85 -6.34
N LEU A 189 -7.33 -8.89 -7.21
CA LEU A 189 -6.38 -8.37 -8.21
C LEU A 189 -5.18 -7.68 -7.55
N ALA A 190 -5.38 -6.94 -6.46
CA ALA A 190 -4.32 -6.31 -5.68
C ALA A 190 -3.35 -7.33 -5.09
N GLY A 191 -3.86 -8.44 -4.55
CA GLY A 191 -3.07 -9.51 -3.95
C GLY A 191 -2.18 -10.26 -4.94
N LEU A 192 -2.48 -10.19 -6.24
CA LEU A 192 -1.59 -10.72 -7.29
C LEU A 192 -0.35 -9.83 -7.52
N ILE A 193 -0.41 -8.55 -7.13
CA ILE A 193 0.63 -7.57 -7.46
C ILE A 193 1.93 -7.85 -6.71
N PRO A 194 1.97 -8.07 -5.38
CA PRO A 194 3.23 -8.37 -4.71
C PRO A 194 3.98 -9.58 -5.28
N PRO A 195 3.38 -10.78 -5.42
CA PRO A 195 4.12 -11.93 -5.93
C PRO A 195 4.64 -11.72 -7.37
N LEU A 196 3.84 -11.12 -8.26
CA LEU A 196 4.26 -10.78 -9.62
C LEU A 196 5.32 -9.67 -9.64
N GLY A 197 5.15 -8.65 -8.79
CA GLY A 197 6.03 -7.51 -8.66
C GLY A 197 7.42 -7.91 -8.17
N PHE A 198 7.50 -8.79 -7.18
CA PHE A 198 8.77 -9.37 -6.75
C PHE A 198 9.47 -10.15 -7.87
N ARG A 199 8.72 -10.91 -8.67
CA ARG A 199 9.29 -11.74 -9.73
C ARG A 199 9.72 -10.93 -10.95
N PHE A 200 8.93 -9.94 -11.37
CA PHE A 200 9.09 -9.28 -12.66
C PHE A 200 9.46 -7.79 -12.55
N LEU A 201 8.88 -7.05 -11.60
CA LEU A 201 9.05 -5.60 -11.53
C LEU A 201 10.28 -5.18 -10.73
N ARG A 202 10.54 -5.81 -9.58
CA ARG A 202 11.68 -5.50 -8.71
C ARG A 202 13.03 -5.65 -9.44
N PRO A 203 13.26 -6.69 -10.26
CA PRO A 203 14.49 -6.79 -11.07
C PRO A 203 14.61 -5.65 -12.10
N VAL A 204 13.51 -5.21 -12.70
CA VAL A 204 13.49 -4.09 -13.66
C VAL A 204 13.78 -2.77 -12.96
N LEU A 205 13.14 -2.52 -11.81
CA LEU A 205 13.39 -1.34 -10.97
C LEU A 205 14.88 -1.25 -10.61
N SER A 206 15.47 -2.35 -10.14
CA SER A 206 16.87 -2.40 -9.74
C SER A 206 17.83 -2.22 -10.92
N SER A 207 17.68 -3.03 -11.98
CA SER A 207 18.66 -3.11 -13.07
C SER A 207 18.54 -1.97 -14.10
N ARG A 208 17.32 -1.51 -14.41
CA ARG A 208 17.05 -0.52 -15.46
C ARG A 208 16.86 0.87 -14.89
N LEU A 209 16.12 0.96 -13.79
CA LEU A 209 15.76 2.24 -13.19
C LEU A 209 16.70 2.64 -12.06
N LYS A 210 17.60 1.76 -11.60
CA LYS A 210 18.51 1.98 -10.46
C LYS A 210 17.77 2.28 -9.14
N ILE A 211 16.59 1.69 -8.97
CA ILE A 211 15.75 1.82 -7.77
C ILE A 211 15.87 0.55 -6.93
N GLN A 212 16.34 0.70 -5.70
CA GLN A 212 16.49 -0.40 -4.76
C GLN A 212 15.34 -0.37 -3.76
N ASP A 213 14.35 -1.25 -3.94
CA ASP A 213 13.18 -1.30 -3.07
C ASP A 213 13.34 -2.40 -2.02
N THR A 214 13.73 -2.03 -0.80
CA THR A 214 14.05 -2.98 0.27
C THR A 214 12.83 -3.79 0.67
N CYS A 215 11.72 -3.14 1.06
CA CYS A 215 10.49 -3.79 1.50
C CYS A 215 9.47 -4.03 0.37
N GLY A 216 9.83 -3.80 -0.90
CA GLY A 216 8.88 -3.98 -2.00
C GLY A 216 7.70 -3.00 -1.96
N VAL A 217 7.90 -1.80 -1.44
CA VAL A 217 6.83 -0.81 -1.21
C VAL A 217 6.14 -0.40 -2.51
N HIS A 218 6.82 -0.51 -3.65
CA HIS A 218 6.20 -0.34 -4.97
C HIS A 218 5.06 -1.34 -5.19
N ASN A 219 5.26 -2.59 -4.81
CA ASN A 219 4.33 -3.67 -5.09
C ASN A 219 3.18 -3.73 -4.08
N VAL A 220 3.41 -3.30 -2.82
CA VAL A 220 2.42 -3.36 -1.73
C VAL A 220 1.62 -2.07 -1.60
N HIS A 221 2.26 -0.92 -1.80
CA HIS A 221 1.64 0.39 -1.59
C HIS A 221 1.54 1.21 -2.87
N GLY A 222 2.60 1.25 -3.69
CA GLY A 222 2.64 2.10 -4.88
C GLY A 222 1.62 1.71 -5.96
N LEU A 223 1.71 0.48 -6.48
CA LEU A 223 0.79 -0.02 -7.52
C LEU A 223 -0.63 -0.21 -6.98
N PRO A 224 -0.85 -0.87 -5.81
CA PRO A 224 -2.19 -0.95 -5.23
C PRO A 224 -2.80 0.44 -4.93
N GLY A 225 -2.03 1.39 -4.38
CA GLY A 225 -2.50 2.75 -4.13
C GLY A 225 -2.95 3.47 -5.40
N LEU A 226 -2.18 3.35 -6.49
CA LEU A 226 -2.58 3.90 -7.80
C LEU A 226 -3.87 3.27 -8.32
N LEU A 227 -4.01 1.95 -8.21
CA LEU A 227 -5.24 1.26 -8.61
C LEU A 227 -6.44 1.70 -7.78
N GLY A 228 -6.26 1.87 -6.46
CA GLY A 228 -7.29 2.42 -5.58
C GLY A 228 -7.71 3.83 -5.99
N ALA A 229 -6.74 4.69 -6.31
CA ALA A 229 -7.00 6.05 -6.76
C ALA A 229 -7.74 6.10 -8.11
N LEU A 230 -7.34 5.25 -9.07
CA LEU A 230 -8.03 5.12 -10.36
C LEU A 230 -9.45 4.59 -10.21
N LEU A 231 -9.65 3.58 -9.36
CA LEU A 231 -10.96 3.01 -9.09
C LEU A 231 -11.86 4.02 -8.38
N GLY A 232 -11.37 4.73 -7.36
CA GLY A 232 -12.13 5.79 -6.69
C GLY A 232 -12.51 6.92 -7.64
N THR A 233 -11.58 7.35 -8.50
CA THR A 233 -11.86 8.36 -9.54
C THR A 233 -12.96 7.88 -10.51
N LEU A 234 -12.90 6.62 -10.95
CA LEU A 234 -13.93 6.04 -11.81
C LEU A 234 -15.29 5.98 -11.11
N LEU A 235 -15.33 5.55 -9.85
CA LEU A 235 -16.57 5.47 -9.07
C LEU A 235 -17.18 6.85 -8.83
N ALA A 236 -16.35 7.86 -8.54
CA ALA A 236 -16.78 9.26 -8.43
C ALA A 236 -17.38 9.77 -9.75
N ALA A 237 -16.74 9.47 -10.89
CA ALA A 237 -17.23 9.87 -12.21
C ALA A 237 -18.54 9.18 -12.62
N LEU A 238 -18.77 7.96 -12.13
CA LEU A 238 -19.96 7.15 -12.40
C LEU A 238 -21.07 7.33 -11.34
N ALA A 239 -20.87 8.19 -10.35
CA ALA A 239 -21.83 8.38 -9.26
C ALA A 239 -23.17 8.92 -9.78
N THR A 240 -24.27 8.21 -9.48
CA THR A 240 -25.64 8.63 -9.80
C THR A 240 -26.45 8.91 -8.54
N ALA A 241 -27.47 9.76 -8.64
CA ALA A 241 -28.38 10.05 -7.54
C ALA A 241 -29.13 8.79 -7.05
N ASP A 242 -29.41 7.82 -7.92
CA ASP A 242 -30.05 6.56 -7.50
C ASP A 242 -29.11 5.66 -6.67
N ALA A 243 -27.81 5.71 -6.95
CA ALA A 243 -26.81 4.92 -6.24
C ALA A 243 -26.29 5.61 -4.96
N TYR A 244 -26.27 6.96 -4.93
CA TYR A 244 -25.63 7.75 -3.87
C TYR A 244 -26.49 8.89 -3.30
N GLY A 245 -27.61 9.26 -3.92
CA GLY A 245 -28.39 10.48 -3.60
C GLY A 245 -29.23 10.42 -2.32
N GLY A 246 -29.24 9.28 -1.62
CA GLY A 246 -29.75 9.16 -0.25
C GLY A 246 -28.68 9.29 0.83
N ARG A 247 -27.46 9.71 0.46
CA ARG A 247 -26.29 9.87 1.34
C ARG A 247 -25.89 11.34 1.41
#